data_AF-A0A9X3SV61-F1
#
_entry.id   AF-A0A9X3SV61-F1
#
_cell.length_a   1.000
_cell.length_b   1.000
_cell.length_c   1.000
_cell.angle_alpha   90.00
_cell.angle_beta   90.00
_cell.angle_gamma   90.00
#
_symmetry.space_group_name_H-M   'P 1'
#
loop_
_entity.id
_entity.type
_entity.pdbx_description
1 polymer ?
#
loop_
_entity_poly.entity_id
_entity_poly.type
_entity_poly.pdbx_seq_one_letter_code
_entity_poly.pdbx_strand_id
1 'polypeptide(L)'
;MTGFERWQAAMTRALYGPGGFYRRELPGRHFATSAQTPVFAEAIARLADEVDARLGRPEHFTVVDVGAGGGELLDRLAGLLDGRVRLVAVELRPKPAHLAERIEWRAEAPAGIEGLLIACELLDNVPCDVAVVDADGRLRYEEVDRAGATRLGDPVDAADAAWLAEWWPIAAPGERAEIGRPRDAEWRNLTARLRRGTALAIDYGHMKDARPEAGTMTGFKDGRETPPIPDCTTDITAHVAVDAVACDRVEPQRDALLALGLDAALPPLHLAFVDPVGYAEALAKASASARLTDPAGLGAHWWLRTDRS
;
A
#
# COMPACT_ATOMS: atom_id res chain seq x y z
N MET A 1 -0.86 24.82 24.96
CA MET A 1 -2.02 24.92 24.06
C MET A 1 -1.91 23.81 23.05
N THR A 2 -2.76 22.80 23.13
CA THR A 2 -2.92 21.79 22.08
C THR A 2 -3.53 22.52 20.87
N GLY A 3 -2.71 22.78 19.86
CA GLY A 3 -3.21 23.33 18.60
C GLY A 3 -3.90 22.23 17.84
N PHE A 4 -5.16 22.47 17.46
CA PHE A 4 -5.82 21.68 16.43
C PHE A 4 -5.20 22.03 15.08
N GLU A 5 -5.01 21.03 14.23
CA GLU A 5 -4.50 21.17 12.88
C GLU A 5 -5.25 20.23 11.93
N ARG A 6 -5.20 20.52 10.63
CA ARG A 6 -5.73 19.64 9.58
C ARG A 6 -5.14 18.24 9.66
N TRP A 7 -5.95 17.22 9.41
CA TRP A 7 -5.52 15.81 9.43
C TRP A 7 -4.30 15.54 8.55
N GLN A 8 -4.23 16.12 7.35
CA GLN A 8 -3.06 15.95 6.49
C GLN A 8 -1.77 16.45 7.15
N ALA A 9 -1.82 17.60 7.82
CA ALA A 9 -0.67 18.17 8.52
C ALA A 9 -0.30 17.31 9.75
N ALA A 10 -1.29 16.88 10.52
CA ALA A 10 -1.11 15.99 11.67
C ALA A 10 -0.46 14.66 11.26
N MET A 11 -0.97 14.00 10.22
CA MET A 11 -0.42 12.75 9.67
C MET A 11 1.00 12.97 9.13
N THR A 12 1.23 14.01 8.33
CA THR A 12 2.57 14.33 7.80
C THR A 12 3.59 14.44 8.92
N ARG A 13 3.24 15.17 9.99
CA ARG A 13 4.08 15.33 11.18
C ARG A 13 4.27 14.01 11.93
N ALA A 14 3.18 13.31 12.23
CA ALA A 14 3.20 12.12 13.08
C ALA A 14 3.85 10.90 12.41
N LEU A 15 3.69 10.75 11.10
CA LEU A 15 4.19 9.59 10.36
C LEU A 15 5.58 9.83 9.76
N TYR A 16 5.79 11.01 9.16
CA TYR A 16 6.97 11.30 8.33
C TYR A 16 7.88 12.41 8.85
N GLY A 17 7.42 13.22 9.81
CA GLY A 17 8.18 14.30 10.42
C GLY A 17 9.36 13.85 11.28
N PRO A 18 10.11 14.78 11.90
CA PRO A 18 11.16 14.44 12.85
C PRO A 18 10.60 13.59 14.01
N GLY A 19 11.14 12.37 14.18
CA GLY A 19 10.64 11.42 15.18
C GLY A 19 9.31 10.73 14.82
N GLY A 20 8.84 10.90 13.59
CA GLY A 20 7.61 10.28 13.09
C GLY A 20 7.70 8.75 13.00
N PHE A 21 6.53 8.12 12.97
CA PHE A 21 6.36 6.67 13.09
C PHE A 21 7.23 5.87 12.10
N TYR A 22 7.16 6.14 10.79
CA TYR A 22 7.91 5.37 9.78
C TYR A 22 9.41 5.62 9.77
N ARG A 23 9.92 6.61 10.50
CA ARG A 23 11.37 6.81 10.67
C ARG A 23 11.96 5.91 11.76
N ARG A 24 11.11 5.32 12.61
CA ARG A 24 11.51 4.59 13.81
C ARG A 24 11.01 3.17 13.83
N GLU A 25 9.74 2.97 13.51
CA GLU A 25 9.04 1.71 13.67
C GLU A 25 8.98 0.97 12.33
N LEU A 26 9.03 -0.36 12.39
CA LEU A 26 8.59 -1.26 11.32
C LEU A 26 7.14 -1.65 11.64
N PRO A 27 6.15 -1.29 10.80
CA PRO A 27 4.76 -1.74 11.00
C PRO A 27 4.62 -3.28 11.07
N GLY A 28 5.65 -4.02 10.64
CA GLY A 28 5.68 -5.46 10.48
C GLY A 28 5.83 -6.33 11.74
N ARG A 29 5.10 -6.08 12.84
CA ARG A 29 4.96 -7.11 13.90
C ARG A 29 3.58 -7.77 14.00
N HIS A 30 2.58 -7.26 13.28
CA HIS A 30 1.21 -7.76 13.45
C HIS A 30 0.32 -7.73 12.20
N PHE A 31 0.72 -6.99 11.16
CA PHE A 31 0.17 -7.16 9.82
C PHE A 31 1.11 -8.09 9.07
N ALA A 32 0.66 -9.32 8.82
CA ALA A 32 1.28 -10.17 7.82
C ALA A 32 0.98 -9.55 6.45
N THR A 33 1.70 -8.48 6.09
CA THR A 33 1.54 -7.86 4.77
C THR A 33 1.90 -8.90 3.72
N SER A 34 1.18 -8.89 2.60
CA SER A 34 1.36 -9.87 1.51
C SER A 34 2.85 -10.03 1.14
N ALA A 35 3.58 -8.91 1.16
CA ALA A 35 5.00 -8.74 0.84
C ALA A 35 5.99 -9.62 1.63
N GLN A 36 5.61 -10.09 2.84
CA GLN A 36 6.52 -10.85 3.70
C GLN A 36 6.57 -12.35 3.36
N THR A 37 5.63 -12.83 2.54
CA THR A 37 5.50 -14.27 2.24
C THR A 37 6.32 -14.69 1.02
N PRO A 38 6.98 -15.86 1.04
CA PRO A 38 7.70 -16.39 -0.12
C PRO A 38 6.85 -16.49 -1.39
N VAL A 39 5.60 -16.93 -1.24
CA VAL A 39 4.65 -17.10 -2.36
C VAL A 39 4.29 -15.78 -3.04
N PHE A 40 4.23 -14.67 -2.29
CA PHE A 40 4.01 -13.36 -2.89
C PHE A 40 5.23 -12.91 -3.71
N ALA A 41 6.45 -13.11 -3.19
CA ALA A 41 7.67 -12.80 -3.95
C ALA A 41 7.79 -13.63 -5.24
N GLU A 42 7.35 -14.90 -5.22
CA GLU A 42 7.25 -15.71 -6.45
C GLU A 42 6.25 -15.11 -7.46
N ALA A 43 5.09 -14.63 -7.00
CA ALA A 43 4.09 -13.97 -7.85
C ALA A 43 4.67 -12.70 -8.51
N ILE A 44 5.33 -11.88 -7.70
CA ILE A 44 5.99 -10.65 -8.15
C ILE A 44 7.14 -10.96 -9.11
N ALA A 45 7.90 -12.03 -8.89
CA ALA A 45 8.94 -12.46 -9.81
C ALA A 45 8.36 -12.86 -11.18
N ARG A 46 7.21 -13.53 -11.20
CA ARG A 46 6.49 -13.84 -12.45
C ARG A 46 6.00 -12.58 -13.15
N LEU A 47 5.42 -11.64 -12.41
CA LEU A 47 5.04 -10.34 -12.97
C LEU A 47 6.26 -9.59 -13.54
N ALA A 48 7.39 -9.63 -12.85
CA ALA A 48 8.63 -9.00 -13.32
C ALA A 48 9.11 -9.63 -14.64
N ASP A 49 9.08 -10.96 -14.78
CA ASP A 49 9.42 -11.64 -16.04
C ASP A 49 8.42 -11.34 -17.17
N GLU A 50 7.11 -11.25 -16.88
CA GLU A 50 6.11 -10.83 -17.86
C GLU A 50 6.38 -9.40 -18.38
N VAL A 51 6.71 -8.48 -17.47
CA VAL A 51 7.03 -7.09 -17.83
C VAL A 51 8.35 -7.04 -18.60
N ASP A 52 9.40 -7.72 -18.15
CA ASP A 52 10.70 -7.79 -18.83
C ASP A 52 10.56 -8.34 -20.25
N ALA A 53 9.83 -9.45 -20.42
CA ALA A 53 9.54 -10.05 -21.71
C ALA A 53 8.77 -9.10 -22.64
N ARG A 54 7.71 -8.45 -22.13
CA ARG A 54 6.93 -7.45 -22.89
C ARG A 54 7.77 -6.27 -23.33
N LEU A 55 8.74 -5.85 -22.52
CA LEU A 55 9.66 -4.76 -22.86
C LEU A 55 10.78 -5.18 -23.81
N GLY A 56 10.88 -6.47 -24.17
CA GLY A 56 11.91 -7.01 -25.06
C GLY A 56 13.21 -7.39 -24.35
N ARG A 57 13.15 -7.69 -23.05
CA ARG A 57 14.30 -8.02 -22.19
C ARG A 57 15.42 -6.98 -22.27
N PRO A 58 15.15 -5.70 -21.95
CA PRO A 58 16.13 -4.63 -22.03
C PRO A 58 17.39 -4.94 -21.20
N GLU A 59 18.53 -4.40 -21.61
CA GLU A 59 19.79 -4.52 -20.84
C GLU A 59 19.63 -3.98 -19.41
N HIS A 60 18.82 -2.93 -19.25
CA HIS A 60 18.50 -2.32 -17.97
C HIS A 60 17.04 -2.56 -17.61
N PHE A 61 16.80 -3.45 -16.65
CA PHE A 61 15.49 -3.69 -16.06
C PHE A 61 15.58 -3.44 -14.55
N THR A 62 14.72 -2.56 -14.02
CA THR A 62 14.72 -2.19 -12.60
C THR A 62 13.41 -2.62 -11.93
N VAL A 63 13.52 -3.31 -10.81
CA VAL A 63 12.41 -3.51 -9.86
C VAL A 63 12.60 -2.53 -8.70
N VAL A 64 11.59 -1.69 -8.47
CA VAL A 64 11.55 -0.70 -7.40
C VAL A 64 10.44 -1.08 -6.44
N ASP A 65 10.75 -1.17 -5.15
CA ASP A 65 9.77 -1.35 -4.07
C ASP A 65 9.70 -0.07 -3.23
N VAL A 66 8.53 0.59 -3.22
CA VAL A 66 8.30 1.86 -2.54
C VAL A 66 7.59 1.63 -1.22
N GLY A 67 8.18 2.12 -0.14
CA GLY A 67 7.78 1.70 1.21
C GLY A 67 8.30 0.30 1.51
N ALA A 68 9.55 0.01 1.11
CA ALA A 68 10.11 -1.35 1.08
C ALA A 68 10.21 -2.04 2.45
N GLY A 69 9.88 -1.37 3.56
CA GLY A 69 9.81 -2.02 4.85
C GLY A 69 11.20 -2.41 5.36
N GLY A 70 11.34 -3.67 5.75
CA GLY A 70 12.63 -4.29 6.05
C GLY A 70 13.37 -4.78 4.80
N GLY A 71 12.83 -4.59 3.60
CA GLY A 71 13.38 -5.05 2.33
C GLY A 71 13.12 -6.52 2.02
N GLU A 72 12.20 -7.17 2.75
CA GLU A 72 11.95 -8.62 2.68
C GLU A 72 11.54 -9.08 1.28
N LEU A 73 10.71 -8.28 0.58
CA LEU A 73 10.30 -8.58 -0.79
C LEU A 73 11.51 -8.58 -1.73
N LEU A 74 12.31 -7.51 -1.71
CA LEU A 74 13.47 -7.38 -2.58
C LEU A 74 14.57 -8.41 -2.26
N ASP A 75 14.74 -8.80 -1.00
CA ASP A 75 15.69 -9.85 -0.61
C ASP A 75 15.33 -11.20 -1.21
N ARG A 76 14.04 -11.55 -1.18
CA ARG A 76 13.55 -12.76 -1.85
C ARG A 76 13.69 -12.65 -3.37
N LEU A 77 13.32 -11.51 -3.95
CA LEU A 77 13.49 -11.28 -5.38
C LEU A 77 14.96 -11.31 -5.82
N ALA A 78 15.90 -10.95 -4.95
CA ALA A 78 17.33 -11.05 -5.24
C ALA A 78 17.78 -12.50 -5.51
N GLY A 79 17.13 -13.49 -4.89
CA GLY A 79 17.37 -14.92 -5.15
C GLY A 79 16.54 -15.52 -6.29
N LEU A 80 15.42 -14.89 -6.67
CA LEU A 80 14.51 -15.38 -7.72
C LEU A 80 14.80 -14.77 -9.10
N LEU A 81 15.28 -13.53 -9.13
CA LEU A 81 15.52 -12.78 -10.36
C LEU A 81 16.99 -12.83 -10.78
N ASP A 82 17.22 -12.77 -12.09
CA ASP A 82 18.55 -12.81 -12.66
C ASP A 82 19.40 -11.58 -12.25
N GLY A 83 20.73 -11.72 -12.38
CA GLY A 83 21.69 -10.71 -11.92
C GLY A 83 21.63 -9.36 -12.67
N ARG A 84 21.07 -9.33 -13.89
CA ARG A 84 20.85 -8.12 -14.69
C ARG A 84 19.80 -7.22 -14.05
N VAL A 85 18.80 -7.81 -13.38
CA VAL A 85 17.72 -7.05 -12.75
C VAL A 85 18.28 -6.23 -11.60
N ARG A 86 18.11 -4.93 -11.70
CA ARG A 86 18.48 -3.97 -10.68
C ARG A 86 17.36 -3.87 -9.64
N LEU A 87 17.70 -3.98 -8.36
CA LEU A 87 16.73 -3.94 -7.26
C LEU A 87 16.92 -2.66 -6.45
N VAL A 88 15.85 -1.89 -6.26
CA VAL A 88 15.88 -0.62 -5.53
C VAL A 88 14.78 -0.57 -4.49
N ALA A 89 15.18 -0.54 -3.22
CA ALA A 89 14.30 -0.19 -2.11
C ALA A 89 14.20 1.34 -2.00
N VAL A 90 12.98 1.84 -1.86
CA VAL A 90 12.71 3.23 -1.47
C VAL A 90 12.14 3.25 -0.06
N GLU A 91 12.95 3.72 0.88
CA GLU A 91 12.67 3.64 2.30
C GLU A 91 13.42 4.73 3.08
N LEU A 92 12.77 5.29 4.10
CA LEU A 92 13.30 6.38 4.91
C LEU A 92 14.30 5.90 5.97
N ARG A 93 14.13 4.66 6.44
CA ARG A 93 15.01 4.01 7.41
C ARG A 93 16.31 3.55 6.77
N PRO A 94 17.38 3.31 7.55
CA PRO A 94 18.61 2.75 7.01
C PRO A 94 18.43 1.30 6.53
N LYS A 95 19.19 0.92 5.50
CA LYS A 95 19.24 -0.46 4.97
C LYS A 95 19.62 -1.45 6.10
N PRO A 96 18.81 -2.50 6.35
CA PRO A 96 19.21 -3.57 7.27
C PRO A 96 20.48 -4.29 6.80
N ALA A 97 21.39 -4.57 7.73
CA ALA A 97 22.72 -5.11 7.42
C ALA A 97 22.71 -6.54 6.84
N HIS A 98 21.62 -7.28 7.00
CA HIS A 98 21.49 -8.66 6.53
C HIS A 98 21.00 -8.79 5.09
N LEU A 99 20.50 -7.70 4.48
CA LEU A 99 19.98 -7.73 3.12
C LEU A 99 21.09 -7.91 2.08
N ALA A 100 20.75 -8.56 0.96
CA ALA A 100 21.67 -8.74 -0.16
C ALA A 100 22.36 -7.43 -0.59
N GLU A 101 23.66 -7.50 -0.87
CA GLU A 101 24.47 -6.33 -1.26
C GLU A 101 23.92 -5.63 -2.50
N ARG A 102 23.40 -6.41 -3.48
CA ARG A 102 22.86 -5.92 -4.75
C ARG A 102 21.58 -5.08 -4.64
N ILE A 103 20.95 -5.04 -3.47
CA ILE A 103 19.76 -4.19 -3.23
C ILE A 103 20.23 -2.77 -2.98
N GLU A 104 19.95 -1.87 -3.91
CA GLU A 104 20.16 -0.45 -3.69
C GLU A 104 19.11 0.10 -2.73
N TRP A 105 19.51 1.05 -1.90
CA TRP A 105 18.65 1.65 -0.88
C TRP A 105 18.62 3.17 -1.06
N ARG A 106 17.42 3.74 -1.21
CA ARG A 106 17.23 5.16 -1.53
C ARG A 106 16.10 5.74 -0.68
N ALA A 107 16.17 7.04 -0.41
CA ALA A 107 15.07 7.76 0.23
C ALA A 107 13.96 8.16 -0.76
N GLU A 108 14.26 8.18 -2.06
CA GLU A 108 13.33 8.57 -3.13
C GLU A 108 13.42 7.60 -4.31
N ALA A 109 12.28 7.38 -4.98
CA ALA A 109 12.22 6.56 -6.19
C ALA A 109 13.07 7.15 -7.33
N PRO A 110 13.87 6.34 -8.04
CA PRO A 110 14.65 6.85 -9.17
C PRO A 110 13.73 7.36 -10.30
N ALA A 111 14.19 8.33 -11.07
CA ALA A 111 13.50 8.77 -12.29
C ALA A 111 13.86 7.87 -13.47
N GLY A 112 12.99 7.84 -14.49
CA GLY A 112 13.27 7.14 -15.75
C GLY A 112 13.28 5.62 -15.65
N ILE A 113 12.51 5.06 -14.73
CA ILE A 113 12.44 3.61 -14.47
C ILE A 113 11.99 2.88 -15.74
N GLU A 114 12.75 1.87 -16.12
CA GLU A 114 12.33 0.84 -17.08
C GLU A 114 12.22 -0.48 -16.33
N GLY A 115 10.99 -0.96 -16.13
CA GLY A 115 10.73 -2.21 -15.40
C GLY A 115 9.48 -2.16 -14.52
N LEU A 116 9.60 -2.62 -13.28
CA LEU A 116 8.47 -2.80 -12.37
C LEU A 116 8.61 -1.88 -11.15
N LEU A 117 7.62 -1.04 -10.90
CA LEU A 117 7.49 -0.26 -9.66
C LEU A 117 6.36 -0.87 -8.82
N ILE A 118 6.60 -1.12 -7.55
CA ILE A 118 5.67 -1.75 -6.61
C ILE A 118 5.51 -0.82 -5.41
N ALA A 119 4.28 -0.71 -4.92
CA ALA A 119 3.92 0.01 -3.71
C ALA A 119 2.86 -0.82 -2.96
N CYS A 120 3.27 -1.54 -1.93
CA CYS A 120 2.34 -2.32 -1.09
C CYS A 120 2.01 -1.52 0.17
N GLU A 121 0.73 -1.29 0.45
CA GLU A 121 0.25 -0.56 1.65
C GLU A 121 0.97 0.78 1.79
N LEU A 122 1.01 1.53 0.68
CA LEU A 122 1.64 2.84 0.60
C LEU A 122 0.58 3.93 0.53
N LEU A 123 -0.47 3.70 -0.25
CA LEU A 123 -1.46 4.71 -0.56
C LEU A 123 -2.33 5.00 0.67
N ASP A 124 -2.71 3.99 1.44
CA ASP A 124 -3.42 4.14 2.73
C ASP A 124 -2.70 5.08 3.72
N ASN A 125 -1.37 5.10 3.66
CA ASN A 125 -0.47 5.84 4.53
C ASN A 125 -0.18 7.27 4.04
N VAL A 126 -0.61 7.63 2.83
CA VAL A 126 -0.46 9.01 2.33
C VAL A 126 -1.30 9.96 3.17
N PRO A 127 -0.70 11.02 3.76
CA PRO A 127 -1.43 11.99 4.57
C PRO A 127 -2.59 12.62 3.80
N CYS A 128 -3.79 12.54 4.37
CA CYS A 128 -5.01 13.07 3.78
C CYS A 128 -5.79 13.90 4.80
N ASP A 129 -6.60 14.82 4.29
CA ASP A 129 -7.59 15.51 5.10
C ASP A 129 -8.93 14.80 5.11
N VAL A 130 -9.75 15.20 6.05
CA VAL A 130 -11.10 14.66 6.24
C VAL A 130 -12.09 15.79 6.12
N ALA A 131 -13.14 15.58 5.33
CA ALA A 131 -14.30 16.44 5.30
C ALA A 131 -15.43 15.87 6.17
N VAL A 132 -16.15 16.76 6.85
CA VAL A 132 -17.36 16.45 7.61
C VAL A 132 -18.46 17.42 7.18
N VAL A 133 -19.68 16.91 7.02
CA VAL A 133 -20.87 17.76 6.81
C VAL A 133 -21.32 18.34 8.15
N ASP A 134 -21.33 19.66 8.28
CA ASP A 134 -21.80 20.34 9.50
C ASP A 134 -23.34 20.32 9.64
N ALA A 135 -23.83 20.80 10.78
CA ALA A 135 -25.27 20.82 11.09
C ALA A 135 -26.11 21.64 10.09
N ASP A 136 -25.49 22.55 9.35
CA ASP A 136 -26.13 23.37 8.30
C ASP A 136 -25.98 22.75 6.90
N GLY A 137 -25.40 21.55 6.78
CA GLY A 137 -25.17 20.89 5.50
C GLY A 137 -23.94 21.40 4.73
N ARG A 138 -22.99 22.08 5.39
CA ARG A 138 -21.77 22.59 4.72
C ARG A 138 -20.58 21.69 4.99
N LEU A 139 -19.74 21.53 3.97
CA LEU A 139 -18.47 20.80 4.09
C LEU A 139 -17.46 21.61 4.89
N ARG A 140 -16.93 21.02 5.96
CA ARG A 140 -15.84 21.54 6.79
C ARG A 140 -14.70 20.54 6.83
N TYR A 141 -13.47 21.02 6.90
CA TYR A 141 -12.37 20.15 7.30
C TYR A 141 -12.57 19.70 8.75
N GLU A 142 -12.23 18.45 9.04
CA GLU A 142 -12.00 18.01 10.41
C GLU A 142 -10.55 18.30 10.79
N GLU A 143 -10.37 18.98 11.92
CA GLU A 143 -9.07 19.19 12.54
C GLU A 143 -8.92 18.28 13.75
N VAL A 144 -7.68 17.92 14.06
CA VAL A 144 -7.33 17.03 15.17
C VAL A 144 -6.26 17.65 16.03
N ASP A 145 -6.30 17.39 17.34
CA ASP A 145 -5.22 17.73 18.26
C ASP A 145 -4.27 16.53 18.52
N ARG A 146 -3.23 16.75 19.31
CA ARG A 146 -2.25 15.68 19.60
C ARG A 146 -2.79 14.53 20.44
N ALA A 147 -3.92 14.70 21.10
CA ALA A 147 -4.59 13.66 21.87
C ALA A 147 -5.63 12.89 21.03
N GLY A 148 -5.82 13.27 19.76
CA GLY A 148 -6.82 12.67 18.88
C GLY A 148 -8.21 13.27 19.02
N ALA A 149 -8.39 14.37 19.79
CA ALA A 149 -9.67 15.06 19.83
C ALA A 149 -9.89 15.80 18.50
N THR A 150 -11.10 15.70 17.93
CA THR A 150 -11.44 16.36 16.67
C THR A 150 -12.39 17.54 16.85
N ARG A 151 -12.39 18.46 15.88
CA ARG A 151 -13.36 19.56 15.75
C ARG A 151 -13.55 19.93 14.29
N LEU A 152 -14.63 20.65 14.00
CA LEU A 152 -14.82 21.29 12.70
C LEU A 152 -13.85 22.48 12.57
N GLY A 153 -13.12 22.51 11.47
CA GLY A 153 -12.25 23.61 11.07
C GLY A 153 -12.89 24.48 9.98
N ASP A 154 -12.02 25.01 9.13
CA ASP A 154 -12.40 25.88 8.01
C ASP A 154 -13.26 25.17 6.95
N PRO A 155 -14.04 25.91 6.14
CA PRO A 155 -14.73 25.33 4.99
C PRO A 155 -13.75 24.62 4.03
N VAL A 156 -14.22 23.52 3.44
CA VAL A 156 -13.44 22.76 2.45
C VAL A 156 -13.14 23.64 1.22
N ASP A 157 -11.88 23.61 0.76
CA ASP A 157 -11.47 24.38 -0.42
C ASP A 157 -12.12 23.86 -1.71
N ALA A 158 -12.11 24.67 -2.76
CA ALA A 158 -12.80 24.35 -4.01
C ALA A 158 -12.27 23.08 -4.70
N ALA A 159 -10.99 22.77 -4.55
CA ALA A 159 -10.37 21.63 -5.22
C ALA A 159 -10.65 20.32 -4.47
N ASP A 160 -10.62 20.34 -3.14
CA ASP A 160 -11.06 19.22 -2.31
C ASP A 160 -12.58 18.99 -2.44
N ALA A 161 -13.39 20.06 -2.51
CA ALA A 161 -14.82 19.95 -2.74
C ALA A 161 -15.15 19.35 -4.12
N ALA A 162 -14.40 19.68 -5.16
CA ALA A 162 -14.55 19.07 -6.48
C ALA A 162 -14.18 17.58 -6.46
N TRP A 163 -13.09 17.21 -5.78
CA TRP A 163 -12.70 15.81 -5.60
C TRP A 163 -13.78 15.02 -4.87
N LEU A 164 -14.33 15.56 -3.77
CA LEU A 164 -15.43 14.92 -3.03
C LEU A 164 -16.67 14.75 -3.91
N ALA A 165 -17.07 15.78 -4.67
CA ALA A 165 -18.25 15.69 -5.52
C ALA A 165 -18.15 14.58 -6.58
N GLU A 166 -16.95 14.38 -7.14
CA GLU A 166 -16.71 13.35 -8.14
C GLU A 166 -16.57 11.97 -7.50
N TRP A 167 -15.68 11.86 -6.52
CA TRP A 167 -15.28 10.59 -5.95
C TRP A 167 -16.19 10.26 -4.78
N TRP A 168 -16.09 10.94 -3.64
CA TRP A 168 -16.77 10.61 -2.37
C TRP A 168 -17.82 11.65 -1.93
N PRO A 169 -19.00 11.69 -2.58
CA PRO A 169 -20.02 12.68 -2.23
C PRO A 169 -20.63 12.36 -0.87
N ILE A 170 -20.64 13.36 0.01
CA ILE A 170 -21.31 13.35 1.32
C ILE A 170 -22.24 14.56 1.40
N ALA A 171 -23.40 14.40 2.04
CA ALA A 171 -24.47 15.40 2.09
C ALA A 171 -25.22 15.44 3.43
N ALA A 172 -25.30 14.35 4.18
CA ALA A 172 -26.05 14.34 5.45
C ALA A 172 -25.17 14.85 6.61
N PRO A 173 -25.69 15.69 7.52
CA PRO A 173 -24.93 16.13 8.69
C PRO A 173 -24.29 14.98 9.46
N GLY A 174 -22.98 15.09 9.72
CA GLY A 174 -22.18 14.06 10.38
C GLY A 174 -21.54 13.03 9.44
N GLU A 175 -21.93 12.95 8.17
CA GLU A 175 -21.19 12.16 7.19
C GLU A 175 -19.76 12.68 7.05
N ARG A 176 -18.84 11.74 6.86
CA ARG A 176 -17.39 11.97 6.89
C ARG A 176 -16.74 11.29 5.71
N ALA A 177 -15.75 11.95 5.09
CA ALA A 177 -15.02 11.40 3.95
C ALA A 177 -13.54 11.78 4.01
N GLU A 178 -12.66 10.80 3.77
CA GLU A 178 -11.24 11.05 3.56
C GLU A 178 -10.98 11.57 2.14
N ILE A 179 -10.30 12.71 2.02
CA ILE A 179 -10.02 13.39 0.75
C ILE A 179 -8.74 12.80 0.13
N GLY A 180 -8.89 12.01 -0.93
CA GLY A 180 -7.80 11.28 -1.58
C GLY A 180 -6.91 12.11 -2.52
N ARG A 181 -7.16 13.42 -2.71
CA ARG A 181 -6.39 14.25 -3.66
C ARG A 181 -4.86 14.20 -3.45
N PRO A 182 -4.30 14.24 -2.22
CA PRO A 182 -2.86 14.08 -2.02
C PRO A 182 -2.32 12.70 -2.43
N ARG A 183 -3.11 11.65 -2.21
CA ARG A 183 -2.80 10.27 -2.62
C ARG A 183 -2.78 10.12 -4.13
N ASP A 184 -3.74 10.71 -4.83
CA ASP A 184 -3.76 10.73 -6.29
C ASP A 184 -2.56 11.48 -6.86
N ALA A 185 -2.13 12.56 -6.20
CA ALA A 185 -0.93 13.28 -6.55
C ALA A 185 0.33 12.45 -6.34
N GLU A 186 0.44 11.75 -5.21
CA GLU A 186 1.58 10.87 -4.91
C GLU A 186 1.68 9.71 -5.91
N TRP A 187 0.57 9.03 -6.20
CA TRP A 187 0.55 7.95 -7.19
C TRP A 187 0.91 8.45 -8.60
N ARG A 188 0.40 9.63 -8.98
CA ARG A 188 0.77 10.27 -10.25
C ARG A 188 2.27 10.60 -10.32
N ASN A 189 2.85 11.09 -9.21
CA ASN A 189 4.28 11.39 -9.14
C ASN A 189 5.14 10.12 -9.26
N LEU A 190 4.76 9.03 -8.60
CA LEU A 190 5.45 7.74 -8.69
C LEU A 190 5.35 7.15 -10.10
N THR A 191 4.16 7.10 -10.67
CA THR A 191 3.94 6.58 -12.02
C THR A 191 4.57 7.45 -13.11
N ALA A 192 4.75 8.75 -12.89
CA ALA A 192 5.49 9.64 -13.80
C ALA A 192 6.99 9.35 -13.85
N ARG A 193 7.56 8.68 -12.82
CA ARG A 193 8.96 8.22 -12.83
C ARG A 193 9.15 6.96 -13.70
N LEU A 194 8.07 6.25 -14.03
CA LEU A 194 8.08 5.08 -14.90
C LEU A 194 8.09 5.50 -16.37
N ARG A 195 9.22 5.30 -17.04
CA ARG A 195 9.40 5.55 -18.47
C ARG A 195 8.71 4.48 -19.31
N ARG A 196 8.93 3.20 -18.96
CA ARG A 196 8.35 2.01 -19.60
C ARG A 196 8.24 0.88 -18.58
N GLY A 197 7.18 0.09 -18.66
CA GLY A 197 6.95 -1.08 -17.81
C GLY A 197 5.62 -1.01 -17.05
N THR A 198 5.62 -1.40 -15.78
CA THR A 198 4.41 -1.48 -14.96
C THR A 198 4.63 -0.82 -13.60
N ALA A 199 3.66 -0.03 -13.16
CA ALA A 199 3.52 0.38 -11.77
C ALA A 199 2.35 -0.40 -11.14
N LEU A 200 2.56 -0.89 -9.93
CA LEU A 200 1.63 -1.70 -9.17
C LEU A 200 1.47 -1.11 -7.77
N ALA A 201 0.25 -0.70 -7.42
CA ALA A 201 -0.12 -0.45 -6.05
C ALA A 201 -1.00 -1.59 -5.52
N ILE A 202 -0.78 -2.00 -4.28
CA ILE A 202 -1.60 -3.00 -3.59
C ILE A 202 -2.03 -2.41 -2.26
N ASP A 203 -3.31 -2.14 -2.11
CA ASP A 203 -3.82 -1.40 -0.94
C ASP A 203 -5.24 -1.82 -0.60
N TYR A 204 -5.62 -1.71 0.67
CA TYR A 204 -7.01 -1.93 1.09
C TYR A 204 -7.82 -0.64 0.90
N GLY A 205 -9.07 -0.80 0.50
CA GLY A 205 -9.85 0.30 -0.05
C GLY A 205 -11.28 -0.08 -0.39
N HIS A 206 -12.01 0.86 -0.96
CA HIS A 206 -13.41 0.69 -1.35
C HIS A 206 -13.72 1.38 -2.67
N MET A 207 -14.69 0.82 -3.39
CA MET A 207 -15.33 1.45 -4.54
C MET A 207 -16.42 2.43 -4.08
N LYS A 208 -16.91 3.27 -5.01
CA LYS A 208 -17.93 4.29 -4.74
C LYS A 208 -19.20 3.80 -4.06
N ASP A 209 -19.63 2.58 -4.36
CA ASP A 209 -20.84 1.94 -3.84
C ASP A 209 -20.65 1.28 -2.47
N ALA A 210 -19.41 1.16 -1.99
CA ALA A 210 -19.05 0.48 -0.74
C ALA A 210 -18.39 1.42 0.28
N ARG A 211 -18.50 2.75 0.11
CA ARG A 211 -17.83 3.73 0.99
C ARG A 211 -18.48 3.77 2.39
N PRO A 212 -17.69 3.67 3.47
CA PRO A 212 -18.22 3.75 4.83
C PRO A 212 -18.71 5.15 5.19
N GLU A 213 -19.89 5.25 5.83
CA GLU A 213 -20.48 6.55 6.26
C GLU A 213 -19.63 7.29 7.29
N ALA A 214 -18.92 6.54 8.15
CA ALA A 214 -18.07 7.09 9.22
C ALA A 214 -16.64 7.43 8.75
N GLY A 215 -16.31 7.17 7.48
CA GLY A 215 -14.93 7.13 7.00
C GLY A 215 -14.17 5.90 7.51
N THR A 216 -12.85 5.94 7.35
CA THR A 216 -11.95 4.79 7.54
C THR A 216 -10.64 5.14 8.24
N MET A 217 -10.43 6.39 8.62
CA MET A 217 -9.24 6.83 9.35
C MET A 217 -9.08 6.04 10.65
N THR A 218 -8.01 5.26 10.74
CA THR A 218 -7.75 4.35 11.85
C THR A 218 -6.29 4.44 12.30
N GLY A 219 -6.05 4.21 13.60
CA GLY A 219 -4.72 4.05 14.16
C GLY A 219 -4.37 2.59 14.40
N PHE A 220 -3.10 2.21 14.28
CA PHE A 220 -2.59 0.92 14.72
C PHE A 220 -1.40 1.06 15.66
N LYS A 221 -1.43 0.30 16.75
CA LYS A 221 -0.38 0.26 17.75
C LYS A 221 -0.23 -1.13 18.31
N ASP A 222 1.00 -1.65 18.31
CA ASP A 222 1.31 -3.02 18.75
C ASP A 222 0.36 -4.06 18.13
N GLY A 223 0.02 -3.83 16.85
CA GLY A 223 -0.84 -4.71 16.05
C GLY A 223 -2.31 -4.70 16.33
N ARG A 224 -2.78 -3.73 17.09
CA ARG A 224 -4.18 -3.57 17.39
C ARG A 224 -4.66 -2.28 16.80
N GLU A 225 -5.88 -2.33 16.32
CA GLU A 225 -6.65 -1.15 15.97
C GLU A 225 -6.85 -0.28 17.22
N THR A 226 -6.61 1.01 17.07
CA THR A 226 -6.72 2.04 18.09
C THR A 226 -7.30 3.31 17.46
N PRO A 227 -7.81 4.27 18.26
CA PRO A 227 -8.11 5.60 17.74
C PRO A 227 -6.88 6.21 17.04
N PRO A 228 -7.06 6.97 15.94
CA PRO A 228 -5.96 7.60 15.21
C PRO A 228 -5.38 8.77 16.02
N ILE A 229 -4.35 8.52 16.82
CA ILE A 229 -3.71 9.54 17.67
C ILE A 229 -2.41 10.02 16.99
N PRO A 230 -2.31 11.29 16.53
CA PRO A 230 -1.15 11.79 15.78
C PRO A 230 0.01 12.22 16.71
N ASP A 231 0.43 11.33 17.60
CA ASP A 231 1.48 11.52 18.61
C ASP A 231 2.82 10.83 18.26
N CYS A 232 2.94 10.34 17.01
CA CYS A 232 4.07 9.57 16.48
C CYS A 232 4.21 8.14 17.05
N THR A 233 3.28 7.65 17.87
CA THR A 233 3.33 6.29 18.43
C THR A 233 2.38 5.30 17.77
N THR A 234 1.57 5.80 16.83
CA THR A 234 0.50 5.06 16.16
C THR A 234 0.70 5.19 14.65
N ASP A 235 0.55 4.08 13.95
CA ASP A 235 0.43 4.06 12.49
C ASP A 235 -0.96 4.57 12.11
N ILE A 236 -1.08 5.61 11.29
CA ILE A 236 -2.38 6.21 10.96
C ILE A 236 -2.63 6.01 9.49
N THR A 237 -3.72 5.33 9.17
CA THR A 237 -4.06 4.95 7.81
C THR A 237 -5.50 5.36 7.49
N ALA A 238 -5.79 5.46 6.20
CA ALA A 238 -7.14 5.66 5.69
C ALA A 238 -7.33 4.84 4.42
N HIS A 239 -8.44 4.10 4.32
CA HIS A 239 -8.73 3.27 3.16
C HIS A 239 -8.69 4.07 1.86
N VAL A 240 -8.27 3.40 0.79
CA VAL A 240 -8.17 4.04 -0.52
C VAL A 240 -9.52 4.06 -1.22
N ALA A 241 -9.96 5.24 -1.67
CA ALA A 241 -11.00 5.35 -2.71
C ALA A 241 -10.40 4.90 -4.05
N VAL A 242 -10.40 3.59 -4.29
CA VAL A 242 -9.59 2.97 -5.38
C VAL A 242 -10.05 3.39 -6.77
N ASP A 243 -11.32 3.76 -6.91
CA ASP A 243 -11.90 4.28 -8.13
C ASP A 243 -11.36 5.67 -8.52
N ALA A 244 -10.86 6.44 -7.55
CA ALA A 244 -10.24 7.75 -7.80
C ALA A 244 -8.79 7.65 -8.28
N VAL A 245 -8.11 6.54 -7.99
CA VAL A 245 -6.70 6.36 -8.32
C VAL A 245 -6.55 6.06 -9.81
N ALA A 246 -5.90 6.97 -10.54
CA ALA A 246 -5.68 6.81 -11.96
C ALA A 246 -4.77 5.61 -12.28
N CYS A 247 -5.38 4.55 -12.82
CA CYS A 247 -4.70 3.33 -13.25
C CYS A 247 -5.46 2.66 -14.43
N ASP A 248 -4.81 1.73 -15.12
CA ASP A 248 -5.37 1.07 -16.31
C ASP A 248 -6.25 -0.13 -15.94
N ARG A 249 -5.95 -0.78 -14.80
CA ARG A 249 -6.70 -1.93 -14.29
C ARG A 249 -6.78 -1.90 -12.77
N VAL A 250 -7.98 -2.14 -12.26
CA VAL A 250 -8.29 -2.35 -10.84
C VAL A 250 -8.95 -3.71 -10.71
N GLU A 251 -8.39 -4.57 -9.87
CA GLU A 251 -8.97 -5.88 -9.56
C GLU A 251 -8.65 -6.31 -8.13
N PRO A 252 -9.39 -7.25 -7.54
CA PRO A 252 -9.00 -7.85 -6.26
C PRO A 252 -7.63 -8.56 -6.34
N GLN A 253 -6.82 -8.45 -5.30
CA GLN A 253 -5.50 -9.08 -5.17
C GLN A 253 -5.60 -10.58 -5.45
N ARG A 254 -6.64 -11.25 -4.93
CA ARG A 254 -6.84 -12.68 -5.17
C ARG A 254 -6.88 -13.01 -6.67
N ASP A 255 -7.55 -12.19 -7.47
CA ASP A 255 -7.78 -12.48 -8.89
C ASP A 255 -6.48 -12.25 -9.68
N ALA A 256 -5.75 -11.18 -9.35
CA ALA A 256 -4.42 -10.91 -9.90
C ALA A 256 -3.41 -12.00 -9.54
N LEU A 257 -3.38 -12.46 -8.29
CA LEU A 257 -2.47 -13.50 -7.84
C LEU A 257 -2.79 -14.87 -8.46
N LEU A 258 -4.07 -15.23 -8.60
CA LEU A 258 -4.50 -16.43 -9.32
C LEU A 258 -4.09 -16.35 -10.80
N ALA A 259 -4.21 -15.18 -11.44
CA ALA A 259 -3.75 -14.97 -12.81
C ALA A 259 -2.21 -15.10 -12.95
N LEU A 260 -1.45 -14.72 -11.93
CA LEU A 260 -0.01 -14.97 -11.82
C LEU A 260 0.33 -16.43 -11.45
N GLY A 261 -0.68 -17.30 -11.32
CA GLY A 261 -0.54 -18.73 -11.12
C GLY A 261 -0.23 -19.14 -9.67
N LEU A 262 -0.67 -18.35 -8.68
CA LEU A 262 -0.71 -18.84 -7.30
C LEU A 262 -1.76 -19.94 -7.17
N ASP A 263 -1.38 -21.01 -6.48
CA ASP A 263 -2.26 -22.15 -6.23
C ASP A 263 -2.37 -22.40 -4.72
N ALA A 264 -3.62 -22.42 -4.25
CA ALA A 264 -3.97 -22.70 -2.86
C ALA A 264 -4.41 -24.16 -2.64
N ALA A 265 -4.35 -25.01 -3.68
CA ALA A 265 -4.69 -26.42 -3.57
C ALA A 265 -3.80 -27.14 -2.56
N LEU A 266 -4.43 -27.94 -1.70
CA LEU A 266 -3.71 -28.75 -0.73
C LEU A 266 -2.89 -29.84 -1.44
N PRO A 267 -1.64 -30.10 -0.99
CA PRO A 267 -0.86 -31.19 -1.55
C PRO A 267 -1.55 -32.54 -1.31
N PRO A 268 -1.40 -33.51 -2.23
CA PRO A 268 -1.96 -34.84 -2.07
C PRO A 268 -1.50 -35.51 -0.76
N LEU A 269 -2.45 -36.01 0.04
CA LEU A 269 -2.15 -36.61 1.35
C LEU A 269 -1.16 -37.78 1.31
N HIS A 270 -1.09 -38.52 0.19
CA HIS A 270 -0.14 -39.63 0.04
C HIS A 270 1.32 -39.17 0.20
N LEU A 271 1.65 -37.92 -0.14
CA LEU A 271 2.97 -37.33 0.07
C LEU A 271 3.36 -37.31 1.55
N ALA A 272 2.40 -37.14 2.48
CA ALA A 272 2.68 -37.17 3.91
C ALA A 272 3.29 -38.51 4.38
N PHE A 273 3.12 -39.60 3.61
CA PHE A 273 3.66 -40.92 3.92
C PHE A 273 4.93 -41.27 3.14
N VAL A 274 5.10 -40.75 1.92
CA VAL A 274 6.25 -41.06 1.04
C VAL A 274 7.33 -39.99 1.03
N ASP A 275 6.96 -38.73 1.29
CA ASP A 275 7.84 -37.57 1.42
C ASP A 275 7.24 -36.55 2.43
N PRO A 276 7.36 -36.82 3.74
CA PRO A 276 6.76 -35.98 4.76
C PRO A 276 7.28 -34.53 4.76
N VAL A 277 8.55 -34.33 4.37
CA VAL A 277 9.17 -33.00 4.31
C VAL A 277 8.61 -32.22 3.12
N GLY A 278 8.62 -32.80 1.92
CA GLY A 278 8.02 -32.16 0.74
C GLY A 278 6.53 -31.90 0.90
N TYR A 279 5.79 -32.78 1.57
CA TYR A 279 4.38 -32.52 1.95
C TYR A 279 4.25 -31.30 2.86
N ALA A 280 5.07 -31.19 3.91
CA ALA A 280 5.00 -30.07 4.85
C ALA A 280 5.34 -28.73 4.17
N GLU A 281 6.35 -28.72 3.28
CA GLU A 281 6.70 -27.54 2.49
C GLU A 281 5.57 -27.13 1.54
N ALA A 282 5.01 -28.09 0.80
CA ALA A 282 3.89 -27.84 -0.09
C ALA A 282 2.63 -27.35 0.65
N LEU A 283 2.36 -27.90 1.84
CA LEU A 283 1.24 -27.49 2.68
C LEU A 283 1.42 -26.07 3.23
N ALA A 284 2.64 -25.71 3.63
CA ALA A 284 2.97 -24.36 4.05
C ALA A 284 2.77 -23.36 2.89
N LYS A 285 3.20 -23.73 1.68
CA LYS A 285 3.00 -22.95 0.45
C LYS A 285 1.52 -22.76 0.12
N ALA A 286 0.73 -23.83 0.15
CA ALA A 286 -0.71 -23.79 -0.10
C ALA A 286 -1.43 -22.92 0.95
N SER A 287 -1.07 -23.06 2.22
CA SER A 287 -1.65 -22.25 3.31
C SER A 287 -1.32 -20.77 3.18
N ALA A 288 -0.10 -20.43 2.75
CA ALA A 288 0.27 -19.04 2.49
C ALA A 288 -0.48 -18.47 1.28
N SER A 289 -0.60 -19.24 0.19
CA SER A 289 -1.36 -18.85 -1.00
C SER A 289 -2.85 -18.66 -0.68
N ALA A 290 -3.43 -19.53 0.15
CA ALA A 290 -4.81 -19.41 0.62
C ALA A 290 -5.02 -18.12 1.40
N ARG A 291 -4.10 -17.72 2.29
CA ARG A 291 -4.20 -16.43 3.00
C ARG A 291 -4.13 -15.23 2.07
N LEU A 292 -3.25 -15.26 1.07
CA LEU A 292 -3.10 -14.18 0.09
C LEU A 292 -4.30 -14.02 -0.86
N THR A 293 -5.07 -15.10 -1.04
CA THR A 293 -6.23 -15.15 -1.94
C THR A 293 -7.56 -15.17 -1.20
N ASP A 294 -7.55 -15.11 0.14
CA ASP A 294 -8.75 -15.08 0.97
C ASP A 294 -9.55 -13.80 0.71
N PRO A 295 -10.78 -13.89 0.18
CA PRO A 295 -11.61 -12.71 -0.12
C PRO A 295 -12.12 -11.98 1.12
N ALA A 296 -11.98 -12.55 2.32
CA ALA A 296 -12.27 -11.88 3.58
C ALA A 296 -10.99 -11.36 4.29
N GLY A 297 -9.81 -11.61 3.70
CA GLY A 297 -8.52 -11.20 4.21
C GLY A 297 -7.70 -10.46 3.14
N LEU A 298 -6.43 -10.82 3.00
CA LEU A 298 -5.50 -10.13 2.09
C LEU A 298 -5.94 -10.19 0.62
N GLY A 299 -6.70 -11.21 0.21
CA GLY A 299 -7.22 -11.33 -1.14
C GLY A 299 -8.23 -10.24 -1.51
N ALA A 300 -8.78 -9.52 -0.53
CA ALA A 300 -9.67 -8.38 -0.70
C ALA A 300 -8.94 -7.06 -0.99
N HIS A 301 -7.62 -7.00 -0.81
CA HIS A 301 -6.85 -5.81 -1.20
C HIS A 301 -7.03 -5.54 -2.69
N TRP A 302 -6.93 -4.29 -3.10
CA TRP A 302 -7.02 -3.89 -4.49
C TRP A 302 -5.65 -3.89 -5.15
N TRP A 303 -5.59 -4.48 -6.34
CA TRP A 303 -4.43 -4.53 -7.22
C TRP A 303 -4.62 -3.49 -8.31
N LEU A 304 -3.94 -2.35 -8.18
CA LEU A 304 -4.03 -1.23 -9.10
C LEU A 304 -2.81 -1.21 -10.02
N ARG A 305 -3.03 -1.43 -11.32
CA ARG A 305 -1.97 -1.57 -12.31
C ARG A 305 -2.01 -0.44 -13.33
N THR A 306 -0.85 0.17 -13.56
CA THR A 306 -0.63 1.16 -14.61
C THR A 306 0.52 0.70 -15.51
N ASP A 307 0.28 0.62 -16.82
CA ASP A 307 1.23 0.17 -17.81
C ASP A 307 1.75 1.34 -18.67
N ARG A 308 3.06 1.34 -18.96
CA ARG A 308 3.72 2.32 -19.82
C ARG A 308 4.46 1.57 -20.92
N SER A 309 4.08 1.80 -22.17
CA SER A 309 4.67 1.16 -23.36
C SER A 309 6.01 1.76 -23.77
#